data_AF-A0AAD7C1U3-F1
#
_entry.id   AF-A0AAD7C1U3-F1
#
_cell.length_a   1.000
_cell.length_b   1.000
_cell.length_c   1.000
_cell.angle_alpha   90.00
_cell.angle_beta   90.00
_cell.angle_gamma   90.00
#
_symmetry.space_group_name_H-M   'P 1'
#
loop_
_entity.id
_entity.type
_entity.pdbx_description
1 polymer ?
#
loop_
_entity_poly.entity_id
_entity_poly.type
_entity_poly.pdbx_seq_one_letter_code
_entity_poly.pdbx_strand_id
1 'polypeptide(L)'
;MEPMDIDNLFNPFSTRADSRQLDETVDEFLSRLPPYPKNEQGWYWIANPHIGPEHYPQDEWRRVESLKSQGDALLGRYHGTPNAGKELEKEIVELARTTGVVVGKWMLFLQAHDVNNTWARIAHATANNRLGTSAAVATGSQDGGHCRLVCVYTRDFTDEADVQRVLRELDRMGLVPKGRGLQYKCDAYTHLDIYAGNEYGVHPSIYSSARMLR
;
A
#
# COMPACT_ATOMS: atom_id res chain seq x y z
N MET A 1 -12.71 1.93 -29.09
CA MET A 1 -11.76 2.21 -28.00
C MET A 1 -11.08 3.49 -28.41
N GLU A 2 -11.36 4.61 -27.73
CA GLU A 2 -10.66 5.86 -28.05
C GLU A 2 -9.17 5.68 -27.78
N PRO A 3 -8.29 6.25 -28.61
CA PRO A 3 -6.85 6.22 -28.37
C PRO A 3 -6.56 6.95 -27.04
N MET A 4 -5.72 6.32 -26.22
CA MET A 4 -5.29 6.85 -24.92
C MET A 4 -4.48 8.12 -25.17
N ASP A 5 -4.93 9.26 -24.64
CA ASP A 5 -4.18 10.52 -24.69
C ASP A 5 -2.99 10.42 -23.72
N ILE A 6 -1.86 9.95 -24.25
CA ILE A 6 -0.63 9.68 -23.52
C ILE A 6 0.06 10.95 -22.98
N ASP A 7 -0.31 12.13 -23.48
CA ASP A 7 0.35 13.40 -23.13
C ASP A 7 0.04 13.86 -21.70
N ASN A 8 -0.96 13.25 -21.04
CA ASN A 8 -1.37 13.58 -19.67
C ASN A 8 -1.13 12.45 -18.65
N LEU A 9 -0.36 11.41 -19.02
CA LEU A 9 -0.03 10.31 -18.11
C LEU A 9 1.23 10.60 -17.29
N PHE A 10 1.21 10.23 -16.01
CA PHE A 10 2.32 10.41 -15.09
C PHE A 10 2.81 9.08 -14.51
N ASN A 11 4.13 8.91 -14.36
CA ASN A 11 4.69 7.76 -13.65
C ASN A 11 5.73 8.22 -12.62
N PRO A 12 5.43 8.17 -11.31
CA PRO A 12 6.39 8.48 -10.25
C PRO A 12 7.58 7.51 -10.20
N PHE A 13 7.45 6.34 -10.83
CA PHE A 13 8.47 5.29 -10.87
C PHE A 13 9.25 5.26 -12.18
N SER A 14 9.15 6.33 -12.98
CA SER A 14 9.86 6.45 -14.25
C SER A 14 11.35 6.11 -14.07
N THR A 15 11.90 5.34 -15.01
CA THR A 15 13.28 4.81 -15.06
C THR A 15 13.62 3.71 -14.06
N ARG A 16 12.73 3.35 -13.14
CA ARG A 16 13.00 2.27 -12.18
C ARG A 16 12.77 0.90 -12.82
N ALA A 17 13.83 0.09 -12.88
CA ALA A 17 13.80 -1.26 -13.47
C ALA A 17 12.79 -2.21 -12.79
N ASP A 18 12.42 -1.96 -11.54
CA ASP A 18 11.47 -2.73 -10.73
C ASP A 18 10.02 -2.27 -10.91
N SER A 19 9.72 -1.41 -11.88
CA SER A 19 8.38 -0.85 -12.05
C SER A 19 7.92 -0.83 -13.51
N ARG A 20 6.60 -0.77 -13.71
CA ARG A 20 6.01 -0.54 -15.03
C ARG A 20 6.40 0.84 -15.55
N GLN A 21 6.82 0.90 -16.82
CA GLN A 21 7.05 2.13 -17.58
C GLN A 21 5.86 2.48 -18.49
N LEU A 22 5.79 3.74 -18.94
CA LEU A 22 4.67 4.21 -19.78
C LEU A 22 4.79 3.80 -21.24
N ASP A 23 6.01 3.47 -21.68
CA ASP A 23 6.33 2.97 -23.02
C ASP A 23 6.12 1.45 -23.18
N GLU A 24 5.65 0.77 -22.13
CA GLU A 24 5.24 -0.64 -22.18
C GLU A 24 3.76 -0.82 -21.79
N THR A 25 3.14 -1.82 -22.41
CA THR A 25 1.83 -2.33 -21.99
C THR A 25 1.92 -2.98 -20.61
N VAL A 26 0.78 -3.16 -19.95
CA VAL A 26 0.72 -3.88 -18.68
C VAL A 26 1.17 -5.34 -18.84
N ASP A 27 0.87 -5.98 -19.98
CA ASP A 27 1.24 -7.38 -20.21
C ASP A 27 2.75 -7.56 -20.49
N GLU A 28 3.38 -6.61 -21.17
CA GLU A 28 4.84 -6.56 -21.31
C GLU A 28 5.52 -6.41 -19.95
N PHE A 29 5.02 -5.49 -19.11
CA PHE A 29 5.49 -5.32 -17.72
C PHE A 29 5.37 -6.62 -16.91
N LEU A 30 4.21 -7.29 -16.97
CA LEU A 30 3.97 -8.54 -16.24
C LEU A 30 4.87 -9.69 -16.74
N SER A 31 5.17 -9.70 -18.03
CA SER A 31 6.09 -10.68 -18.63
C SER A 31 7.55 -10.42 -18.26
N ARG A 32 7.94 -9.14 -18.17
CA ARG A 32 9.29 -8.70 -17.77
C ARG A 32 9.55 -8.92 -16.27
N LEU A 33 8.53 -8.74 -15.43
CA LEU A 33 8.63 -8.79 -13.97
C LEU A 33 7.57 -9.71 -13.33
N PRO A 34 7.64 -11.03 -13.56
CA PRO A 34 6.73 -11.97 -12.91
C PRO A 34 7.12 -12.16 -11.42
N PRO A 35 6.20 -11.99 -10.46
CA PRO A 35 6.51 -12.13 -9.02
C PRO A 35 6.76 -13.59 -8.60
N TYR A 36 6.39 -14.57 -9.43
CA TYR A 36 6.69 -15.99 -9.26
C TYR A 36 7.24 -16.58 -10.59
N PRO A 37 8.28 -17.44 -10.58
CA PRO A 37 8.84 -18.18 -9.44
C PRO A 37 9.92 -17.44 -8.63
N LYS A 38 10.18 -16.16 -8.89
CA LYS A 38 11.15 -15.37 -8.11
C LYS A 38 10.84 -15.44 -6.60
N ASN A 39 11.88 -15.56 -5.79
CA ASN A 39 11.75 -15.65 -4.32
C ASN A 39 12.83 -14.82 -3.58
N GLU A 40 13.39 -13.83 -4.25
CA GLU A 40 14.33 -12.87 -3.66
C GLU A 40 13.58 -11.70 -3.04
N GLN A 41 14.11 -11.12 -1.96
CA GLN A 41 13.50 -9.93 -1.37
C GLN A 41 13.55 -8.75 -2.34
N GLY A 42 12.40 -8.09 -2.49
CA GLY A 42 12.22 -7.02 -3.45
C GLY A 42 10.75 -6.74 -3.69
N TRP A 43 10.47 -5.76 -4.53
CA TRP A 43 9.14 -5.30 -4.86
C TRP A 43 9.04 -4.98 -6.35
N TYR A 44 7.91 -5.29 -6.96
CA TYR A 44 7.55 -4.76 -8.26
C TYR A 44 6.41 -3.76 -8.15
N TRP A 45 6.50 -2.65 -8.88
CA TRP A 45 5.63 -1.49 -8.73
C TRP A 45 4.87 -1.16 -10.01
N ILE A 46 3.65 -0.69 -9.86
CA ILE A 46 2.88 -0.07 -10.93
C ILE A 46 2.14 1.15 -10.39
N ALA A 47 2.32 2.30 -11.04
CA ALA A 47 1.57 3.50 -10.73
C ALA A 47 0.25 3.53 -11.50
N ASN A 48 -0.75 4.22 -10.93
CA ASN A 48 -1.91 4.65 -11.68
C ASN A 48 -1.52 5.89 -12.50
N PRO A 49 -1.46 5.80 -13.83
CA PRO A 49 -0.88 6.85 -14.65
C PRO A 49 -1.77 8.10 -14.75
N HIS A 50 -3.00 8.04 -14.26
CA HIS A 50 -3.94 9.16 -14.25
C HIS A 50 -3.86 10.02 -12.98
N ILE A 51 -2.97 9.66 -12.05
CA ILE A 51 -2.73 10.44 -10.82
C ILE A 51 -1.52 11.34 -11.07
N GLY A 52 -1.74 12.64 -11.05
CA GLY A 52 -0.70 13.63 -11.35
C GLY A 52 0.37 13.78 -10.25
N PRO A 53 1.48 14.49 -10.57
CA PRO A 53 2.63 14.68 -9.68
C PRO A 53 2.29 15.40 -8.37
N GLU A 54 1.20 16.16 -8.31
CA GLU A 54 0.70 16.81 -7.10
C GLU A 54 0.38 15.83 -5.96
N HIS A 55 0.19 14.55 -6.30
CA HIS A 55 -0.05 13.46 -5.35
C HIS A 55 1.23 12.75 -4.89
N TYR A 56 2.39 13.13 -5.43
CA TYR A 56 3.70 12.58 -5.11
C TYR A 56 4.61 13.70 -4.62
N PRO A 57 4.50 14.07 -3.32
CA PRO A 57 5.20 15.23 -2.78
C PRO A 57 6.72 15.08 -2.89
N GLN A 58 7.38 16.05 -3.54
CA GLN A 58 8.85 16.09 -3.70
C GLN A 58 9.60 16.18 -2.36
N ASP A 59 8.90 16.61 -1.29
CA ASP A 59 9.39 16.71 0.07
C ASP A 59 9.03 15.50 0.95
N GLU A 60 8.54 14.40 0.38
CA GLU A 60 8.16 13.18 1.13
C GLU A 60 9.25 12.73 2.11
N TRP A 61 10.52 12.75 1.70
CA TRP A 61 11.64 12.35 2.55
C TRP A 61 11.75 13.21 3.82
N ARG A 62 11.50 14.53 3.73
CA ARG A 62 11.51 15.44 4.89
C ARG A 62 10.34 15.17 5.82
N ARG A 63 9.17 14.87 5.25
CA ARG A 63 7.97 14.50 6.01
C ARG A 63 8.20 13.21 6.80
N VAL A 64 8.79 12.20 6.15
CA VAL A 64 9.14 10.93 6.79
C VAL A 64 10.23 11.11 7.86
N GLU A 65 11.24 11.96 7.62
CA GLU A 65 12.25 12.29 8.63
C GLU A 65 11.62 12.96 9.85
N SER A 66 10.75 13.95 9.64
CA SER A 66 9.99 14.61 10.71
C SER A 66 9.10 13.63 11.48
N LEU A 67 8.38 12.75 10.77
CA LEU A 67 7.55 11.70 11.37
C LEU A 67 8.40 10.79 12.27
N LYS A 68 9.54 10.30 11.78
CA LYS A 68 10.40 9.40 12.54
C LYS A 68 10.95 10.09 13.80
N SER A 69 11.51 11.29 13.65
CA SER A 69 12.06 12.03 14.80
C SER A 69 11.03 12.29 15.89
N GLN A 70 9.83 12.76 15.52
CA GLN A 70 8.75 13.00 16.49
C GLN A 70 8.12 11.70 17.00
N GLY A 71 8.07 10.68 16.15
CA GLY A 71 7.56 9.36 16.46
C GLY A 71 8.41 8.62 17.48
N ASP A 72 9.74 8.68 17.37
CA ASP A 72 10.65 8.11 18.37
C ASP A 72 10.43 8.74 19.75
N ALA A 73 10.28 10.07 19.79
CA ALA A 73 9.96 10.79 21.02
C ALA A 73 8.57 10.44 21.57
N LEU A 74 7.58 10.20 20.70
CA LEU A 74 6.25 9.73 21.08
C LEU A 74 6.30 8.32 21.66
N LEU A 75 6.88 7.36 20.94
CA LEU A 75 7.01 5.96 21.36
C LEU A 75 7.76 5.83 22.69
N GLY A 76 8.81 6.63 22.89
CA GLY A 76 9.55 6.70 24.14
C GLY A 76 8.69 7.06 25.36
N ARG A 77 7.64 7.89 25.20
CA ARG A 77 6.69 8.22 26.29
C ARG A 77 5.81 7.04 26.69
N TYR A 78 5.60 6.11 25.76
CA TYR A 78 4.70 4.97 25.91
C TYR A 78 5.42 3.66 26.26
N HIS A 79 6.76 3.63 26.18
CA HIS A 79 7.56 2.46 26.55
C HIS A 79 7.23 1.98 27.97
N GLY A 80 6.94 0.69 28.12
CA GLY A 80 6.58 0.08 29.39
C GLY A 80 5.22 0.50 29.96
N THR A 81 4.38 1.22 29.20
CA THR A 81 3.03 1.63 29.64
C THR A 81 1.99 0.58 29.22
N PRO A 82 1.42 -0.21 30.15
CA PRO A 82 0.45 -1.25 29.79
C PRO A 82 -0.86 -0.66 29.25
N ASN A 83 -1.46 -1.34 28.28
CA ASN A 83 -2.80 -1.02 27.73
C ASN A 83 -2.93 0.36 27.05
N ALA A 84 -1.82 0.99 26.69
CA ALA A 84 -1.82 2.32 26.11
C ALA A 84 -2.00 2.36 24.58
N GLY A 85 -2.06 1.19 23.92
CA GLY A 85 -2.09 1.07 22.46
C GLY A 85 -3.18 1.88 21.76
N LYS A 86 -4.39 2.00 22.34
CA LYS A 86 -5.47 2.80 21.74
C LYS A 86 -5.20 4.30 21.76
N GLU A 87 -4.53 4.81 22.78
CA GLU A 87 -4.23 6.23 22.87
C GLU A 87 -3.03 6.56 21.98
N LEU A 88 -2.00 5.71 22.02
CA LEU A 88 -0.85 5.80 21.13
C LEU A 88 -1.27 5.73 19.65
N GLU A 89 -2.21 4.85 19.30
CA GLU A 89 -2.77 4.78 17.95
C GLU A 89 -3.31 6.13 17.46
N LYS A 90 -4.05 6.86 18.30
CA LYS A 90 -4.56 8.20 17.95
C LYS A 90 -3.44 9.22 17.79
N GLU A 91 -2.46 9.21 18.70
CA GLU A 91 -1.32 10.12 18.63
C GLU A 91 -0.46 9.87 17.38
N ILE A 92 -0.24 8.60 17.00
CA ILE A 92 0.48 8.27 15.75
C ILE A 92 -0.32 8.73 14.53
N VAL A 93 -1.64 8.53 14.52
CA VAL A 93 -2.50 8.99 13.43
C VAL A 93 -2.46 10.50 13.29
N GLU A 94 -2.55 11.24 14.40
CA GLU A 94 -2.44 12.71 14.37
C GLU A 94 -1.04 13.18 13.97
N LEU A 95 0.00 12.50 14.42
CA LEU A 95 1.36 12.79 13.99
C LEU A 95 1.53 12.56 12.48
N ALA A 96 0.97 11.49 11.92
CA ALA A 96 0.98 11.22 10.50
C ALA A 96 0.27 12.33 9.70
N ARG A 97 -0.85 12.85 10.21
CA ARG A 97 -1.58 13.99 9.61
C ARG A 97 -0.76 15.27 9.63
N THR A 98 -0.21 15.63 10.78
CA THR A 98 0.54 16.89 10.96
C THR A 98 1.86 16.92 10.21
N THR A 99 2.51 15.75 10.03
CA THR A 99 3.72 15.62 9.21
C THR A 99 3.43 15.37 7.73
N GLY A 100 2.17 15.11 7.36
CA GLY A 100 1.77 14.87 5.98
C GLY A 100 2.16 13.49 5.42
N VAL A 101 2.45 12.51 6.29
CA VAL A 101 2.71 11.11 5.92
C VAL A 101 1.40 10.33 5.98
N VAL A 102 0.49 10.66 5.06
CA VAL A 102 -0.91 10.20 5.10
C VAL A 102 -1.23 9.06 4.13
N VAL A 103 -0.25 8.56 3.39
CA VAL A 103 -0.44 7.41 2.50
C VAL A 103 -0.81 6.16 3.32
N GLY A 104 -1.62 5.28 2.74
CA GLY A 104 -1.85 3.95 3.29
C GLY A 104 -2.16 2.92 2.22
N LYS A 105 -2.34 1.67 2.64
CA LYS A 105 -2.41 0.52 1.74
C LYS A 105 -3.32 -0.58 2.24
N TRP A 106 -4.14 -1.12 1.33
CA TRP A 106 -4.79 -2.41 1.48
C TRP A 106 -3.76 -3.53 1.26
N MET A 107 -3.72 -4.50 2.17
CA MET A 107 -2.76 -5.60 2.14
C MET A 107 -3.45 -6.93 1.79
N LEU A 108 -3.01 -7.55 0.70
CA LEU A 108 -3.46 -8.86 0.23
C LEU A 108 -2.35 -9.89 0.39
N PHE A 109 -2.60 -10.92 1.19
CA PHE A 109 -1.67 -12.03 1.41
C PHE A 109 -2.11 -13.21 0.53
N LEU A 110 -1.36 -13.47 -0.54
CA LEU A 110 -1.70 -14.42 -1.60
C LEU A 110 -0.81 -15.64 -1.56
N GLN A 111 -1.37 -16.82 -1.83
CA GLN A 111 -0.57 -18.02 -2.05
C GLN A 111 0.29 -17.88 -3.31
N ALA A 112 1.48 -18.49 -3.30
CA ALA A 112 2.44 -18.38 -4.41
C ALA A 112 1.87 -18.79 -5.78
N HIS A 113 0.92 -19.74 -5.83
CA HIS A 113 0.29 -20.16 -7.09
C HIS A 113 -0.73 -19.14 -7.63
N ASP A 114 -1.30 -18.30 -6.77
CA ASP A 114 -2.32 -17.31 -7.14
C ASP A 114 -1.73 -15.93 -7.45
N VAL A 115 -0.47 -15.69 -7.06
CA VAL A 115 0.14 -14.35 -7.09
C VAL A 115 0.21 -13.78 -8.50
N ASN A 116 0.65 -14.54 -9.50
CA ASN A 116 0.80 -14.02 -10.87
C ASN A 116 -0.56 -13.57 -11.44
N ASN A 117 -1.60 -14.41 -11.29
CA ASN A 117 -2.94 -14.10 -11.78
C ASN A 117 -3.55 -12.90 -11.05
N THR A 118 -3.46 -12.88 -9.73
CA THR A 118 -4.03 -11.78 -8.93
C THR A 118 -3.27 -10.47 -9.16
N TRP A 119 -1.95 -10.52 -9.25
CA TRP A 119 -1.11 -9.37 -9.56
C TRP A 119 -1.45 -8.78 -10.93
N ALA A 120 -1.63 -9.62 -11.95
CA ALA A 120 -2.04 -9.16 -13.27
C ALA A 120 -3.35 -8.35 -13.22
N ARG A 121 -4.35 -8.86 -12.49
CA ARG A 121 -5.65 -8.19 -12.34
C ARG A 121 -5.53 -6.85 -11.62
N ILE A 122 -4.71 -6.78 -10.57
CA ILE A 122 -4.44 -5.54 -9.83
C ILE A 122 -3.67 -4.55 -10.70
N ALA A 123 -2.64 -5.00 -11.41
CA ALA A 123 -1.85 -4.16 -12.30
C ALA A 123 -2.71 -3.52 -13.40
N HIS A 124 -3.54 -4.32 -14.07
CA HIS A 124 -4.49 -3.83 -15.07
C HIS A 124 -5.50 -2.84 -14.46
N ALA A 125 -6.06 -3.12 -13.28
CA ALA A 125 -7.02 -2.23 -12.63
C ALA A 125 -6.37 -0.90 -12.18
N THR A 126 -5.14 -0.93 -11.68
CA THR A 126 -4.36 0.27 -11.32
C THR A 126 -4.05 1.11 -12.55
N ALA A 127 -3.58 0.50 -13.64
CA ALA A 127 -3.26 1.21 -14.88
C ALA A 127 -4.48 1.86 -15.55
N ASN A 128 -5.67 1.30 -15.36
CA ASN A 128 -6.94 1.80 -15.91
C ASN A 128 -7.74 2.65 -14.92
N ASN A 129 -7.08 3.30 -13.95
CA ASN A 129 -7.69 4.23 -13.00
C ASN A 129 -8.82 3.67 -12.12
N ARG A 130 -8.88 2.35 -11.91
CA ARG A 130 -9.92 1.71 -11.09
C ARG A 130 -9.54 1.64 -9.61
N LEU A 131 -8.25 1.45 -9.33
CA LEU A 131 -7.71 1.37 -7.97
C LEU A 131 -7.17 2.74 -7.50
N GLY A 132 -6.33 2.74 -6.47
CA GLY A 132 -5.78 3.97 -5.90
C GLY A 132 -4.56 4.49 -6.66
N THR A 133 -3.57 5.01 -5.93
CA THR A 133 -2.42 5.73 -6.52
C THR A 133 -1.39 4.79 -7.15
N SER A 134 -1.16 3.63 -6.54
CA SER A 134 -0.21 2.64 -7.03
C SER A 134 -0.52 1.26 -6.45
N ALA A 135 0.16 0.25 -6.96
CA ALA A 135 0.20 -1.07 -6.37
C ALA A 135 1.62 -1.63 -6.38
N ALA A 136 1.89 -2.53 -5.44
CA ALA A 136 3.18 -3.20 -5.33
C ALA A 136 3.01 -4.67 -4.96
N VAL A 137 3.83 -5.54 -5.53
CA VAL A 137 3.90 -6.96 -5.17
C VAL A 137 5.29 -7.30 -4.65
N ALA A 138 5.36 -7.95 -3.50
CA ALA A 138 6.60 -8.48 -2.96
C ALA A 138 7.10 -9.64 -3.83
N THR A 139 8.39 -9.68 -4.14
CA THR A 139 9.01 -10.79 -4.89
C THR A 139 9.48 -11.92 -3.98
N GLY A 140 9.72 -11.61 -2.69
CA GLY A 140 10.12 -12.57 -1.68
C GLY A 140 8.94 -13.05 -0.84
N SER A 141 9.05 -14.26 -0.29
CA SER A 141 8.02 -14.79 0.62
C SER A 141 7.94 -14.03 1.93
N GLN A 142 6.72 -13.89 2.45
CA GLN A 142 6.45 -13.24 3.75
C GLN A 142 6.43 -14.20 4.94
N ASP A 143 6.45 -15.52 4.67
CA ASP A 143 6.20 -16.59 5.65
C ASP A 143 7.00 -17.87 5.35
N GLY A 144 8.21 -17.75 4.78
CA GLY A 144 9.10 -18.90 4.55
C GLY A 144 8.85 -19.69 3.27
N GLY A 145 8.00 -19.21 2.35
CA GLY A 145 7.93 -19.69 0.96
C GLY A 145 6.55 -19.64 0.32
N HIS A 146 5.50 -19.44 1.12
CA HIS A 146 4.13 -19.78 0.72
C HIS A 146 3.30 -18.58 0.30
N CYS A 147 3.56 -17.41 0.88
CA CYS A 147 2.75 -16.21 0.68
C CYS A 147 3.54 -15.05 0.06
N ARG A 148 2.90 -14.34 -0.87
CA ARG A 148 3.32 -13.04 -1.42
C ARG A 148 2.37 -11.95 -0.96
N LEU A 149 2.92 -10.80 -0.58
CA LEU A 149 2.13 -9.62 -0.21
C LEU A 149 1.94 -8.75 -1.46
N VAL A 150 0.69 -8.40 -1.74
CA VAL A 150 0.33 -7.33 -2.68
C VAL A 150 -0.25 -6.17 -1.88
N CYS A 151 0.22 -4.97 -2.14
CA CYS A 151 -0.28 -3.72 -1.57
C CYS A 151 -0.98 -2.91 -2.64
N VAL A 152 -2.15 -2.36 -2.33
CA VAL A 152 -2.86 -1.37 -3.16
C VAL A 152 -2.96 -0.08 -2.35
N TYR A 153 -2.33 0.97 -2.86
CA TYR A 153 -2.13 2.22 -2.14
C TYR A 153 -3.27 3.20 -2.37
N THR A 154 -3.64 3.95 -1.33
CA THR A 154 -4.51 5.11 -1.43
C THR A 154 -3.77 6.35 -0.96
N ARG A 155 -4.24 7.51 -1.42
CA ARG A 155 -3.55 8.79 -1.33
C ARG A 155 -3.48 9.32 0.10
N ASP A 156 -4.60 9.21 0.81
CA ASP A 156 -4.78 9.70 2.17
C ASP A 156 -5.63 8.69 2.94
N PHE A 157 -5.12 8.16 4.05
CA PHE A 157 -5.86 7.20 4.87
C PHE A 157 -7.02 7.85 5.63
N THR A 158 -7.03 9.18 5.77
CA THR A 158 -8.10 9.93 6.42
C THR A 158 -9.27 10.21 5.47
N ASP A 159 -9.06 10.08 4.16
CA ASP A 159 -10.10 10.08 3.14
C ASP A 159 -10.80 8.71 3.11
N GLU A 160 -11.64 8.45 4.12
CA GLU A 160 -12.36 7.19 4.26
C GLU A 160 -13.19 6.85 3.01
N ALA A 161 -13.68 7.86 2.28
CA ALA A 161 -14.43 7.67 1.05
C ALA A 161 -13.56 7.08 -0.07
N ASP A 162 -12.34 7.60 -0.30
CA ASP A 162 -11.41 7.02 -1.26
C ASP A 162 -10.91 5.63 -0.81
N VAL A 163 -10.60 5.46 0.49
CA VAL A 163 -10.22 4.15 1.06
C VAL A 163 -11.31 3.11 0.80
N GLN A 164 -12.57 3.46 1.03
CA GLN A 164 -13.72 2.58 0.79
C GLN A 164 -13.99 2.38 -0.71
N ARG A 165 -13.79 3.40 -1.56
CA ARG A 165 -13.93 3.29 -3.02
C ARG A 165 -12.99 2.22 -3.57
N VAL A 166 -11.71 2.28 -3.19
CA VAL A 166 -10.70 1.29 -3.61
C VAL A 166 -11.05 -0.10 -3.06
N LEU A 167 -11.50 -0.19 -1.81
CA LEU A 167 -11.93 -1.46 -1.23
C LEU A 167 -13.12 -2.09 -1.98
N ARG A 168 -14.14 -1.30 -2.32
CA ARG A 168 -15.30 -1.77 -3.08
C ARG A 168 -14.89 -2.26 -4.45
N GLU A 169 -13.88 -1.67 -5.07
CA GLU A 169 -13.36 -2.15 -6.33
C GLU A 169 -12.63 -3.49 -6.18
N LEU A 170 -11.81 -3.66 -5.14
CA LEU A 170 -11.21 -4.95 -4.80
C LEU A 170 -12.27 -6.03 -4.53
N ASP A 171 -13.38 -5.67 -3.89
CA ASP A 171 -14.51 -6.58 -3.64
C ASP A 171 -15.26 -6.97 -4.93
N ARG A 172 -15.52 -6.02 -5.83
CA ARG A 172 -16.09 -6.29 -7.17
C ARG A 172 -15.19 -7.20 -8.00
N MET A 173 -13.88 -7.09 -7.82
CA MET A 173 -12.90 -7.99 -8.40
C MET A 173 -12.84 -9.36 -7.68
N GLY A 174 -13.62 -9.59 -6.62
CA GLY A 174 -13.58 -10.83 -5.85
C GLY A 174 -12.24 -11.08 -5.16
N LEU A 175 -11.50 -10.01 -4.85
CA LEU A 175 -10.19 -10.07 -4.19
C LEU A 175 -10.25 -9.89 -2.68
N VAL A 176 -11.44 -9.63 -2.13
CA VAL A 176 -11.68 -9.60 -0.68
C VAL A 176 -12.03 -11.01 -0.20
N PRO A 177 -11.20 -11.65 0.64
CA PRO A 177 -11.48 -12.99 1.13
C PRO A 177 -12.63 -12.98 2.14
N LYS A 178 -13.50 -14.01 2.09
CA LYS A 178 -14.65 -14.16 2.98
C LYS A 178 -14.30 -14.35 4.47
N GLY A 179 -13.03 -14.64 4.79
CA GLY A 179 -12.54 -14.88 6.14
C GLY A 179 -12.20 -13.61 6.91
N ARG A 180 -10.93 -13.46 7.33
CA ARG A 180 -10.44 -12.27 8.07
C ARG A 180 -10.53 -10.94 7.30
N GLY A 181 -10.87 -11.00 6.00
CA GLY A 181 -10.87 -9.86 5.10
C GLY A 181 -9.47 -9.27 4.89
N LEU A 182 -9.41 -8.21 4.09
CA LEU A 182 -8.24 -7.36 3.94
C LEU A 182 -8.07 -6.42 5.14
N GLN A 183 -6.81 -6.11 5.46
CA GLN A 183 -6.41 -5.11 6.46
C GLN A 183 -5.80 -3.90 5.74
N TYR A 184 -6.02 -2.71 6.30
CA TYR A 184 -5.48 -1.47 5.79
C TYR A 184 -4.48 -0.87 6.78
N LYS A 185 -3.25 -0.62 6.34
CA LYS A 185 -2.16 -0.05 7.15
C LYS A 185 -1.74 1.30 6.58
N CYS A 186 -1.65 2.34 7.43
CA CYS A 186 -1.05 3.61 7.04
C CYS A 186 0.49 3.51 7.04
N ASP A 187 1.15 4.27 6.17
CA ASP A 187 2.60 4.21 5.98
C ASP A 187 3.36 4.71 7.21
N ALA A 188 2.76 5.59 8.00
CA ALA A 188 3.33 6.01 9.28
C ALA A 188 3.62 4.84 10.22
N TYR A 189 2.76 3.81 10.25
CA TYR A 189 3.00 2.62 11.07
C TYR A 189 4.17 1.79 10.52
N THR A 190 4.43 1.82 9.22
CA THR A 190 5.59 1.16 8.63
C THR A 190 6.87 1.92 8.95
N HIS A 191 6.84 3.26 8.93
CA HIS A 191 8.01 4.08 9.25
C HIS A 191 8.39 4.10 10.73
N LEU A 192 7.42 3.84 11.61
CA LEU A 192 7.59 3.78 13.07
C LEU A 192 7.67 2.33 13.61
N ASP A 193 7.90 1.36 12.72
CA ASP A 193 8.05 -0.06 13.04
C ASP A 193 6.89 -0.68 13.86
N ILE A 194 5.68 -0.16 13.68
CA ILE A 194 4.44 -0.73 14.24
C ILE A 194 4.00 -1.92 13.39
N TYR A 195 4.42 -3.11 13.81
CA TYR A 195 4.03 -4.40 13.23
C TYR A 195 3.24 -5.25 14.23
N ALA A 196 2.75 -6.41 13.77
CA ALA A 196 2.06 -7.35 14.63
C ALA A 196 2.97 -7.79 15.79
N GLY A 197 2.46 -7.74 17.02
CA GLY A 197 3.24 -8.09 18.22
C GLY A 197 4.15 -6.98 18.74
N ASN A 198 3.98 -5.72 18.29
CA ASN A 198 4.69 -4.58 18.89
C ASN A 198 4.42 -4.48 20.41
N GLU A 199 5.40 -3.96 21.13
CA GLU A 199 5.39 -3.86 22.59
C GLU A 199 4.28 -2.95 23.15
N TYR A 200 3.77 -2.02 22.33
CA TYR A 200 2.78 -1.03 22.74
C TYR A 200 1.33 -1.56 22.67
N GLY A 201 1.13 -2.75 22.09
CA GLY A 201 -0.21 -3.33 21.89
C GLY A 201 -1.05 -2.56 20.86
N VAL A 202 -0.43 -1.77 19.98
CA VAL A 202 -1.11 -1.07 18.89
C VAL A 202 -1.51 -2.09 17.82
N HIS A 203 -2.74 -2.01 17.31
CA HIS A 203 -3.15 -2.87 16.20
C HIS A 203 -2.47 -2.36 14.90
N PRO A 204 -1.76 -3.18 14.12
CA PRO A 204 -0.94 -2.72 12.99
C PRO A 204 -1.76 -2.40 11.72
N SER A 205 -3.04 -2.07 11.87
CA SER A 205 -3.96 -1.67 10.80
C SER A 205 -5.06 -0.78 11.37
N ILE A 206 -5.40 0.27 10.63
CA ILE A 206 -6.39 1.28 11.04
C ILE A 206 -7.79 0.99 10.48
N TYR A 207 -7.89 0.24 9.37
CA TYR A 207 -9.18 -0.26 8.86
C TYR A 207 -9.14 -1.74 8.53
N SER A 208 -10.32 -2.34 8.45
CA SER A 208 -10.53 -3.69 7.94
C SER A 208 -11.71 -3.71 6.98
N SER A 209 -11.58 -4.53 5.93
CA SER A 209 -12.65 -4.70 4.94
C SER A 209 -13.95 -5.20 5.56
N ALA A 210 -13.87 -6.10 6.55
CA ALA A 210 -15.00 -6.65 7.27
C ALA A 210 -15.83 -5.60 8.03
N ARG A 211 -15.23 -4.44 8.35
CA ARG A 211 -15.92 -3.30 8.97
C ARG A 211 -16.42 -2.29 7.94
N MET A 212 -15.63 -2.03 6.89
CA MET A 212 -15.93 -1.00 5.89
C MET A 212 -16.90 -1.43 4.78
N LEU A 213 -17.10 -2.73 4.55
CA LEU A 213 -18.06 -3.26 3.58
C LEU A 213 -19.44 -3.59 4.18
N ARG A 214 -19.64 -3.32 5.47
CA ARG A 214 -20.95 -3.48 6.13
C ARG A 214 -21.93 -2.40 5.68
#